data_AF-A0A2E3DV21-F1
#
_entry.id   AF-A0A2E3DV21-F1
#
_cell.length_a   1.000
_cell.length_b   1.000
_cell.length_c   1.000
_cell.angle_alpha   90.00
_cell.angle_beta   90.00
_cell.angle_gamma   90.00
#
_symmetry.space_group_name_H-M   'P 1'
#
loop_
_entity.id
_entity.type
_entity.pdbx_description
1 polymer ?
#
loop_
_entity_poly.entity_id
_entity_poly.type
_entity_poly.pdbx_seq_one_letter_code
_entity_poly.pdbx_strand_id
1 'polypeptide(L)'
;MKKLYLLPILFLIYWGCKSNIEKKSFHENWKVESQLTKRINNVIFNFPENFIDLDRREFLIKETFVSIKDISESIGLELKDTIYVRFVLTREDMKPLTNSKSTGMTYPHIKTCYLVLNDKIDTPLKHELTHLIVMLGWGYPHQTSILMNEGLSTYQVNNCNGYSVSELYRYFLEKNKLIDTNSLTSNFYGNSEMISYHQSGQIVRYLLENYSVKQFEELWKTGLNNFQNIYGEKFLSIIDEMENELRSNYPDVIELDFDLFMEGCT
;
A
#
# COMPACT_ATOMS: atom_id res chain seq x y z
N MET A 1 -1.97 19.28 -100.50
CA MET A 1 -1.74 19.54 -99.05
C MET A 1 -3.08 19.55 -98.33
N LYS A 2 -3.04 19.19 -97.03
CA LYS A 2 -4.14 19.01 -96.06
C LYS A 2 -4.80 17.63 -96.06
N LYS A 3 -4.27 16.76 -95.18
CA LYS A 3 -4.95 15.57 -94.67
C LYS A 3 -5.58 15.91 -93.31
N LEU A 4 -6.82 15.46 -93.17
CA LEU A 4 -7.64 15.42 -91.98
C LEU A 4 -7.15 14.26 -91.08
N TYR A 5 -6.98 14.46 -89.78
CA TYR A 5 -6.92 13.35 -88.81
C TYR A 5 -7.61 13.73 -87.49
N LEU A 6 -8.40 12.77 -87.01
CA LEU A 6 -9.17 12.74 -85.78
C LEU A 6 -8.28 12.67 -84.52
N LEU A 7 -8.86 13.20 -83.43
CA LEU A 7 -8.54 13.08 -81.99
C LEU A 7 -8.05 11.68 -81.52
N PRO A 8 -7.26 11.59 -80.41
CA PRO A 8 -7.86 11.68 -79.08
C PRO A 8 -7.04 12.34 -77.95
N ILE A 9 -7.81 12.88 -77.00
CA ILE A 9 -7.43 13.34 -75.67
C ILE A 9 -6.84 12.17 -74.88
N LEU A 10 -5.57 12.25 -74.48
CA LEU A 10 -4.96 11.29 -73.56
C LEU A 10 -5.17 11.80 -72.13
N PHE A 11 -6.10 11.17 -71.41
CA PHE A 11 -6.26 11.28 -69.96
C PHE A 11 -4.96 10.83 -69.28
N LEU A 12 -4.29 11.74 -68.57
CA LEU A 12 -3.26 11.40 -67.60
C LEU A 12 -3.94 10.71 -66.41
N ILE A 13 -3.94 9.37 -66.43
CA ILE A 13 -4.32 8.55 -65.28
C ILE A 13 -3.24 8.77 -64.23
N TYR A 14 -3.61 9.47 -63.15
CA TYR A 14 -2.88 9.44 -61.89
C TYR A 14 -2.83 7.98 -61.42
N TRP A 15 -1.70 7.31 -61.68
CA TRP A 15 -1.36 6.09 -60.99
C TRP A 15 -1.01 6.48 -59.55
N GLY A 16 -2.04 6.59 -58.72
CA GLY A 16 -1.84 6.53 -57.28
C GLY A 16 -1.17 5.19 -57.00
N CYS A 17 0.06 5.23 -56.48
CA CYS A 17 0.59 4.11 -55.72
C CYS A 17 -0.43 3.80 -54.62
N LYS A 18 -1.28 2.80 -54.85
CA LYS A 18 -1.90 2.06 -53.75
C LYS A 18 -0.74 1.39 -53.05
N SER A 19 -0.19 2.06 -52.05
CA SER A 19 0.57 1.37 -51.03
C SER A 19 -0.43 0.45 -50.35
N ASN A 20 -0.49 -0.80 -50.81
CA ASN A 20 -0.89 -1.91 -49.95
C ASN A 20 0.21 -2.04 -48.89
N ILE A 21 0.26 -1.07 -47.98
CA ILE A 21 0.67 -1.37 -46.62
C ILE A 21 -0.47 -2.25 -46.14
N GLU A 22 -0.30 -3.57 -46.28
CA GLU A 22 -0.97 -4.48 -45.37
C GLU A 22 -0.75 -3.88 -43.99
N LYS A 23 -1.83 -3.38 -43.37
CA LYS A 23 -1.82 -3.11 -41.94
C LYS A 23 -1.58 -4.47 -41.31
N LYS A 24 -0.29 -4.83 -41.13
CA LYS A 24 0.09 -5.83 -40.16
C LYS A 24 -0.63 -5.43 -38.89
N SER A 25 -1.55 -6.28 -38.45
CA SER A 25 -2.21 -6.17 -37.17
C SER A 25 -1.12 -5.91 -36.14
N PHE A 26 -1.01 -4.66 -35.67
CA PHE A 26 -0.04 -4.27 -34.67
C PHE A 26 -0.42 -4.82 -33.29
N HIS A 27 -1.47 -5.67 -33.20
CA HIS A 27 -2.26 -5.91 -32.00
C HIS A 27 -2.21 -7.33 -31.46
N GLU A 28 -1.42 -8.25 -32.04
CA GLU A 28 -1.44 -9.64 -31.55
C GLU A 28 -1.04 -9.77 -30.07
N ASN A 29 -0.34 -8.78 -29.48
CA ASN A 29 0.05 -8.76 -28.07
C ASN A 29 -0.14 -7.41 -27.34
N TRP A 30 -0.90 -6.45 -27.88
CA TRP A 30 -1.09 -5.14 -27.23
C TRP A 30 -2.46 -5.09 -26.53
N LYS A 31 -2.46 -4.92 -25.20
CA LYS A 31 -3.66 -4.64 -24.40
C LYS A 31 -3.81 -3.13 -24.26
N VAL A 32 -4.99 -2.59 -24.57
CA VAL A 32 -5.31 -1.19 -24.25
C VAL A 32 -5.54 -1.10 -22.74
N GLU A 33 -4.80 -0.21 -22.08
CA GLU A 33 -5.05 0.19 -20.70
C GLU A 33 -5.57 1.62 -20.71
N SER A 34 -6.79 1.83 -20.25
CA SER A 34 -7.41 3.15 -20.11
C SER A 34 -7.80 3.42 -18.67
N GLN A 35 -7.60 4.68 -18.24
CA GLN A 35 -7.81 5.10 -16.86
C GLN A 35 -8.62 6.39 -16.79
N LEU A 36 -9.52 6.47 -15.83
CA LEU A 36 -10.22 7.69 -15.44
C LEU A 36 -9.40 8.39 -14.37
N THR A 37 -9.13 9.68 -14.58
CA THR A 37 -8.33 10.50 -13.66
C THR A 37 -9.20 11.57 -13.00
N LYS A 38 -9.13 11.68 -11.68
CA LYS A 38 -9.82 12.73 -10.89
C LYS A 38 -8.81 13.36 -9.95
N ARG A 39 -8.68 14.68 -9.96
CA ARG A 39 -7.86 15.42 -8.99
C ARG A 39 -8.75 16.10 -7.97
N ILE A 40 -8.45 15.90 -6.69
CA ILE A 40 -9.08 16.60 -5.58
C ILE A 40 -7.95 17.10 -4.68
N ASN A 41 -7.81 18.42 -4.54
CA ASN A 41 -6.70 19.05 -3.81
C ASN A 41 -5.32 18.54 -4.30
N ASN A 42 -4.53 17.96 -3.39
CA ASN A 42 -3.22 17.36 -3.63
C ASN A 42 -3.27 15.84 -3.86
N VAL A 43 -4.45 15.24 -4.10
CA VAL A 43 -4.58 13.82 -4.42
C VAL A 43 -5.08 13.65 -5.86
N ILE A 44 -4.35 12.86 -6.64
CA ILE A 44 -4.73 12.45 -7.99
C ILE A 44 -5.12 10.98 -7.95
N PHE A 45 -6.37 10.71 -8.29
CA PHE A 45 -6.92 9.37 -8.36
C PHE A 45 -6.89 8.84 -9.78
N ASN A 46 -6.46 7.60 -9.97
CA ASN A 46 -6.53 6.87 -11.22
C ASN A 46 -7.32 5.58 -11.03
N PHE A 47 -8.45 5.44 -11.72
CA PHE A 47 -9.26 4.21 -11.73
C PHE A 47 -9.23 3.57 -13.12
N PRO A 48 -9.28 2.24 -13.25
CA PRO A 48 -9.51 1.58 -14.53
C PRO A 48 -10.84 2.04 -15.14
N GLU A 49 -10.87 2.37 -16.44
CA GLU A 49 -12.10 2.89 -17.07
C GLU A 49 -13.28 1.91 -17.01
N ASN A 50 -12.97 0.62 -17.07
CA ASN A 50 -13.94 -0.47 -16.99
C ASN A 50 -14.37 -0.81 -15.54
N PHE A 51 -13.88 -0.11 -14.53
CA PHE A 51 -14.39 -0.23 -13.17
C PHE A 51 -15.70 0.55 -13.02
N ILE A 52 -16.84 -0.12 -13.18
CA ILE A 52 -18.17 0.52 -13.30
C ILE A 52 -18.87 0.84 -11.97
N ASP A 53 -18.36 0.35 -10.85
CA ASP A 53 -18.95 0.62 -9.52
C ASP A 53 -18.61 2.05 -9.05
N LEU A 54 -19.55 2.96 -9.28
CA LEU A 54 -19.41 4.37 -8.94
C LEU A 54 -19.50 4.62 -7.43
N ASP A 55 -20.31 3.85 -6.72
CA ASP A 55 -20.50 4.01 -5.27
C ASP A 55 -19.22 3.59 -4.53
N ARG A 56 -18.63 2.44 -4.90
CA ARG A 56 -17.34 2.02 -4.35
C ARG A 56 -16.22 3.00 -4.71
N ARG A 57 -16.24 3.58 -5.90
CA ARG A 57 -15.26 4.60 -6.31
C ARG A 57 -15.31 5.84 -5.41
N GLU A 58 -16.51 6.40 -5.20
CA GLU A 58 -16.66 7.58 -4.34
C GLU A 58 -16.41 7.24 -2.86
N PHE A 59 -16.74 6.00 -2.43
CA PHE A 59 -16.34 5.50 -1.11
C PHE A 59 -14.82 5.50 -0.93
N LEU A 60 -14.06 4.91 -1.87
CA LEU A 60 -12.59 4.84 -1.80
C LEU A 60 -11.95 6.23 -1.81
N ILE A 61 -12.52 7.19 -2.56
CA ILE A 61 -12.08 8.59 -2.53
C ILE A 61 -12.29 9.18 -1.13
N LYS A 62 -13.47 8.99 -0.54
CA LYS A 62 -13.78 9.48 0.81
C LYS A 62 -12.86 8.84 1.86
N GLU A 63 -12.72 7.53 1.81
CA GLU A 63 -11.87 6.74 2.70
C GLU A 63 -10.40 7.18 2.61
N THR A 64 -9.93 7.56 1.42
CA THR A 64 -8.58 8.11 1.22
C THR A 64 -8.36 9.36 2.06
N PHE A 65 -9.30 10.31 2.02
CA PHE A 65 -9.17 11.56 2.78
C PHE A 65 -9.36 11.36 4.29
N VAL A 66 -10.23 10.43 4.71
CA VAL A 66 -10.35 10.02 6.11
C VAL A 66 -9.01 9.42 6.59
N SER A 67 -8.45 8.50 5.81
CA SER A 67 -7.18 7.85 6.13
C SER A 67 -6.03 8.85 6.21
N ILE A 68 -5.89 9.75 5.23
CA ILE A 68 -4.87 10.81 5.25
C ILE A 68 -5.01 11.64 6.53
N LYS A 69 -6.23 12.06 6.88
CA LYS A 69 -6.47 12.86 8.08
C LYS A 69 -6.06 12.11 9.34
N ASP A 70 -6.55 10.88 9.52
CA ASP A 70 -6.26 10.06 10.71
C ASP A 70 -4.76 9.81 10.86
N ILE A 71 -4.07 9.46 9.77
CA ILE A 71 -2.63 9.24 9.76
C ILE A 71 -1.93 10.54 10.14
N SER A 72 -2.28 11.65 9.48
CA SER A 72 -1.69 12.97 9.73
C SER A 72 -1.83 13.43 11.19
N GLU A 73 -3.01 13.24 11.78
CA GLU A 73 -3.27 13.62 13.18
C GLU A 73 -2.49 12.75 14.17
N SER A 74 -2.42 11.43 13.93
CA SER A 74 -1.77 10.49 14.84
C SER A 74 -0.24 10.61 14.86
N ILE A 75 0.40 10.89 13.72
CA ILE A 75 1.86 11.02 13.62
C ILE A 75 2.35 12.48 13.52
N GLY A 76 1.44 13.44 13.59
CA GLY A 76 1.76 14.86 13.52
C GLY A 76 2.40 15.31 12.19
N LEU A 77 2.05 14.67 11.08
CA LEU A 77 2.54 15.00 9.74
C LEU A 77 1.44 15.60 8.88
N GLU A 78 1.72 16.69 8.19
CA GLU A 78 0.82 17.24 7.16
C GLU A 78 1.26 16.76 5.77
N LEU A 79 0.36 16.12 5.02
CA LEU A 79 0.63 15.74 3.63
C LEU A 79 0.59 16.97 2.72
N LYS A 80 1.76 17.53 2.41
CA LYS A 80 1.92 18.71 1.53
C LYS A 80 2.11 18.34 0.06
N ASP A 81 2.69 17.17 -0.19
CA ASP A 81 2.97 16.69 -1.53
C ASP A 81 1.70 16.37 -2.31
N THR A 82 1.80 16.49 -3.64
CA THR A 82 0.80 15.87 -4.52
C THR A 82 1.12 14.39 -4.67
N ILE A 83 0.15 13.53 -4.34
CA ILE A 83 0.27 12.07 -4.43
C ILE A 83 -0.68 11.50 -5.48
N TYR A 84 -0.36 10.30 -5.95
CA TYR A 84 -1.19 9.49 -6.82
C TYR A 84 -1.73 8.29 -6.04
N VAL A 85 -3.04 8.08 -6.11
CA VAL A 85 -3.70 6.85 -5.64
C VAL A 85 -4.24 6.14 -6.87
N ARG A 86 -3.54 5.08 -7.27
CA ARG A 86 -3.79 4.36 -8.52
C ARG A 86 -4.37 2.98 -8.24
N PHE A 87 -5.58 2.78 -8.73
CA PHE A 87 -6.31 1.53 -8.60
C PHE A 87 -6.11 0.67 -9.84
N VAL A 88 -5.99 -0.64 -9.63
CA VAL A 88 -5.96 -1.69 -10.66
C VAL A 88 -6.97 -2.78 -10.34
N LEU A 89 -7.46 -3.51 -11.34
CA LEU A 89 -8.53 -4.50 -11.11
C LEU A 89 -8.04 -5.77 -10.44
N THR A 90 -6.81 -6.19 -10.75
CA THR A 90 -6.32 -7.50 -10.31
C THR A 90 -4.87 -7.43 -9.86
N ARG A 91 -4.47 -8.43 -9.08
CA ARG A 91 -3.06 -8.65 -8.70
C ARG A 91 -2.17 -8.91 -9.94
N GLU A 92 -2.73 -9.38 -11.06
CA GLU A 92 -2.00 -9.52 -12.32
C GLU A 92 -1.75 -8.16 -12.98
N ASP A 93 -2.71 -7.24 -12.92
CA ASP A 93 -2.53 -5.87 -13.42
C ASP A 93 -1.57 -5.05 -12.54
N MET A 94 -1.41 -5.42 -11.26
CA MET A 94 -0.42 -4.85 -10.33
C MET A 94 1.03 -5.18 -10.74
N LYS A 95 1.29 -6.43 -11.13
CA LYS A 95 2.63 -6.95 -11.41
C LYS A 95 3.48 -6.10 -12.38
N PRO A 96 2.99 -5.66 -13.56
CA PRO A 96 3.80 -4.85 -14.46
C PRO A 96 4.13 -3.46 -13.91
N LEU A 97 3.37 -2.95 -12.92
CA LEU A 97 3.55 -1.63 -12.33
C LEU A 97 4.51 -1.65 -11.14
N THR A 98 4.55 -2.76 -10.40
CA THR A 98 5.24 -2.85 -9.10
C THR A 98 6.24 -4.01 -9.02
N ASN A 99 6.32 -4.84 -10.05
CA ASN A 99 7.03 -6.11 -10.06
C ASN A 99 6.54 -7.10 -8.97
N SER A 100 5.36 -6.86 -8.38
CA SER A 100 4.76 -7.67 -7.32
C SER A 100 3.28 -7.92 -7.58
N LYS A 101 2.78 -9.06 -7.11
CA LYS A 101 1.34 -9.37 -7.11
C LYS A 101 0.71 -9.03 -5.76
N SER A 102 1.12 -7.98 -5.07
CA SER A 102 0.49 -7.59 -3.79
C SER A 102 -0.90 -6.96 -4.02
N THR A 103 -1.68 -6.85 -2.95
CA THR A 103 -2.97 -6.13 -2.95
C THR A 103 -2.79 -4.62 -2.80
N GLY A 104 -1.67 -4.19 -2.21
CA GLY A 104 -1.23 -2.81 -2.08
C GLY A 104 0.27 -2.69 -2.30
N MET A 105 0.73 -1.54 -2.77
CA MET A 105 2.16 -1.20 -2.85
C MET A 105 2.35 0.30 -2.98
N THR A 106 3.29 0.85 -2.24
CA THR A 106 3.63 2.27 -2.31
C THR A 106 5.05 2.52 -2.79
N TYR A 107 5.22 3.58 -3.58
CA TYR A 107 6.51 4.09 -4.05
C TYR A 107 6.65 5.59 -3.76
N PRO A 108 7.26 5.98 -2.64
CA PRO A 108 7.38 7.38 -2.24
C PRO A 108 8.17 8.23 -3.24
N HIS A 109 9.15 7.65 -3.93
CA HIS A 109 9.99 8.36 -4.91
C HIS A 109 9.22 8.84 -6.15
N ILE A 110 8.11 8.19 -6.50
CA ILE A 110 7.15 8.67 -7.53
C ILE A 110 5.83 9.16 -6.93
N LYS A 111 5.73 9.19 -5.59
CA LYS A 111 4.56 9.65 -4.82
C LYS A 111 3.28 8.88 -5.13
N THR A 112 3.39 7.57 -5.38
CA THR A 112 2.27 6.74 -5.83
C THR A 112 1.97 5.61 -4.86
N CYS A 113 0.71 5.48 -4.48
CA CYS A 113 0.11 4.34 -3.81
C CYS A 113 -0.69 3.54 -4.85
N TYR A 114 -0.33 2.28 -5.05
CA TYR A 114 -1.03 1.33 -5.93
C TYR A 114 -1.90 0.39 -5.11
N LEU A 115 -3.13 0.17 -5.57
CA LEU A 115 -4.11 -0.63 -4.85
C LEU A 115 -4.89 -1.52 -5.82
N VAL A 116 -5.08 -2.79 -5.44
CA VAL A 116 -5.99 -3.70 -6.14
C VAL A 116 -7.41 -3.44 -5.66
N LEU A 117 -8.32 -3.22 -6.60
CA LEU A 117 -9.76 -3.23 -6.38
C LEU A 117 -10.17 -4.68 -6.18
N ASN A 118 -10.62 -5.02 -4.98
CA ASN A 118 -11.16 -6.34 -4.67
C ASN A 118 -12.60 -6.16 -4.16
N ASP A 119 -13.49 -6.97 -4.71
CA ASP A 119 -14.92 -7.02 -4.38
C ASP A 119 -15.22 -7.87 -3.12
N LYS A 120 -14.21 -8.54 -2.55
CA LYS A 120 -14.37 -9.43 -1.38
C LYS A 120 -13.54 -9.07 -0.14
N ILE A 121 -12.52 -8.24 -0.28
CA ILE A 121 -11.58 -7.88 0.80
C ILE A 121 -11.39 -6.37 0.74
N ASP A 122 -11.38 -5.70 1.88
CA ASP A 122 -11.09 -4.28 1.89
C ASP A 122 -9.69 -3.99 1.34
N THR A 123 -9.62 -2.96 0.50
CA THR A 123 -8.37 -2.51 -0.08
C THR A 123 -7.46 -2.05 1.06
N PRO A 124 -6.15 -2.39 1.07
CA PRO A 124 -5.23 -1.99 2.15
C PRO A 124 -4.84 -0.50 2.07
N LEU A 125 -5.82 0.38 1.80
CA LEU A 125 -5.65 1.78 1.50
C LEU A 125 -4.95 2.53 2.64
N LYS A 126 -5.46 2.42 3.87
CA LYS A 126 -4.87 3.11 5.03
C LYS A 126 -3.47 2.60 5.35
N HIS A 127 -3.22 1.29 5.18
CA HIS A 127 -1.89 0.68 5.34
C HIS A 127 -0.87 1.28 4.36
N GLU A 128 -1.18 1.26 3.07
CA GLU A 128 -0.26 1.75 2.03
C GLU A 128 -0.11 3.28 2.04
N LEU A 129 -1.17 4.01 2.37
CA LEU A 129 -1.08 5.46 2.56
C LEU A 129 -0.21 5.83 3.76
N THR A 130 -0.20 5.00 4.81
CA THR A 130 0.69 5.22 5.96
C THR A 130 2.14 5.18 5.50
N HIS A 131 2.54 4.14 4.76
CA HIS A 131 3.88 4.05 4.16
C HIS A 131 4.22 5.29 3.33
N LEU A 132 3.28 5.75 2.49
CA LEU A 132 3.51 6.88 1.60
C LEU A 132 3.70 8.19 2.37
N ILE A 133 2.77 8.52 3.26
CA ILE A 133 2.76 9.78 4.00
C ILE A 133 3.98 9.86 4.93
N VAL A 134 4.26 8.77 5.66
CA VAL A 134 5.38 8.70 6.58
C VAL A 134 6.71 8.85 5.83
N MET A 135 6.91 8.11 4.74
CA MET A 135 8.17 8.19 3.98
C MET A 135 8.36 9.52 3.24
N LEU A 136 7.28 10.21 2.87
CA LEU A 136 7.37 11.58 2.33
C LEU A 136 7.70 12.61 3.42
N GLY A 137 7.20 12.43 4.65
CA GLY A 137 7.45 13.36 5.75
C GLY A 137 8.77 13.13 6.49
N TRP A 138 9.05 11.88 6.87
CA TRP A 138 10.23 11.49 7.65
C TRP A 138 11.39 10.95 6.82
N GLY A 139 11.16 10.63 5.54
CA GLY A 139 12.11 9.90 4.70
C GLY A 139 12.01 8.38 4.90
N TYR A 140 12.84 7.63 4.17
CA TYR A 140 12.88 6.17 4.28
C TYR A 140 13.37 5.72 5.67
N PRO A 141 12.80 4.63 6.22
CA PRO A 141 13.25 4.09 7.49
C PRO A 141 14.68 3.55 7.37
N HIS A 142 15.40 3.56 8.48
CA HIS A 142 16.64 2.81 8.60
C HIS A 142 16.40 1.33 8.30
N GLN A 143 17.38 0.62 7.74
CA GLN A 143 17.22 -0.78 7.33
C GLN A 143 16.87 -1.75 8.47
N THR A 144 17.21 -1.39 9.72
CA THR A 144 16.84 -2.16 10.92
C THR A 144 15.47 -1.77 11.48
N SER A 145 14.77 -0.85 10.83
CA SER A 145 13.48 -0.33 11.27
C SER A 145 12.27 -0.93 10.54
N ILE A 146 12.43 -2.11 9.92
CA ILE A 146 11.37 -2.79 9.16
C ILE A 146 10.15 -3.09 10.04
N LEU A 147 10.39 -3.59 11.27
CA LEU A 147 9.33 -3.82 12.27
C LEU A 147 8.49 -2.56 12.48
N MET A 148 9.14 -1.41 12.62
CA MET A 148 8.48 -0.12 12.84
C MET A 148 7.72 0.34 11.61
N ASN A 149 8.23 0.06 10.40
CA ASN A 149 7.57 0.37 9.14
C ASN A 149 6.23 -0.35 9.02
N GLU A 150 6.24 -1.68 9.02
CA GLU A 150 5.01 -2.48 8.89
C GLU A 150 4.13 -2.41 10.15
N GLY A 151 4.73 -2.25 11.32
CA GLY A 151 4.01 -2.06 12.57
C GLY A 151 3.20 -0.77 12.57
N LEU A 152 3.76 0.34 12.09
CA LEU A 152 3.06 1.62 12.03
C LEU A 152 1.86 1.54 11.09
N SER A 153 2.04 1.03 9.87
CA SER A 153 0.93 0.88 8.92
C SER A 153 -0.15 -0.07 9.43
N THR A 154 0.23 -1.18 10.06
CA THR A 154 -0.72 -2.12 10.69
C THR A 154 -1.48 -1.46 11.84
N TYR A 155 -0.79 -0.71 12.70
CA TYR A 155 -1.41 0.02 13.80
C TYR A 155 -2.31 1.18 13.33
N GLN A 156 -2.03 1.83 12.21
CA GLN A 156 -2.92 2.84 11.66
C GLN A 156 -4.28 2.25 11.23
N VAL A 157 -4.28 1.00 10.76
CA VAL A 157 -5.52 0.26 10.48
C VAL A 157 -6.20 -0.19 11.78
N ASN A 158 -5.43 -0.77 12.70
CA ASN A 158 -5.86 -1.30 14.01
C ASN A 158 -7.13 -2.16 13.98
N ASN A 159 -7.39 -2.87 12.89
CA ASN A 159 -8.54 -3.73 12.76
C ASN A 159 -8.23 -4.84 11.76
N CYS A 160 -8.37 -6.08 12.19
CA CYS A 160 -8.27 -7.26 11.36
C CYS A 160 -9.34 -8.26 11.80
N ASN A 161 -10.32 -8.51 10.91
CA ASN A 161 -11.46 -9.38 11.20
C ASN A 161 -12.22 -8.98 12.49
N GLY A 162 -12.27 -7.68 12.80
CA GLY A 162 -12.95 -7.13 13.99
C GLY A 162 -12.08 -7.02 15.24
N TYR A 163 -10.80 -7.41 15.17
CA TYR A 163 -9.89 -7.37 16.31
C TYR A 163 -8.78 -6.33 16.12
N SER A 164 -8.42 -5.66 17.21
CA SER A 164 -7.28 -4.75 17.31
C SER A 164 -5.94 -5.48 17.35
N VAL A 165 -4.84 -4.75 17.12
CA VAL A 165 -3.48 -5.31 17.29
C VAL A 165 -3.23 -5.80 18.71
N SER A 166 -3.84 -5.16 19.72
CA SER A 166 -3.71 -5.53 21.12
C SER A 166 -4.40 -6.85 21.44
N GLU A 167 -5.63 -7.05 20.96
CA GLU A 167 -6.38 -8.30 21.14
C GLU A 167 -5.68 -9.47 20.45
N LEU A 168 -5.20 -9.26 19.22
CA LEU A 168 -4.46 -10.27 18.46
C LEU A 168 -3.14 -10.62 19.13
N TYR A 169 -2.37 -9.62 19.57
CA TYR A 169 -1.15 -9.87 20.34
C TYR A 169 -1.44 -10.66 21.61
N ARG A 170 -2.48 -10.26 22.38
CA ARG A 170 -2.88 -10.95 23.61
C ARG A 170 -3.21 -12.42 23.34
N TYR A 171 -3.86 -12.72 22.22
CA TYR A 171 -4.11 -14.09 21.76
C TYR A 171 -2.82 -14.84 21.42
N PHE A 172 -1.91 -14.24 20.66
CA PHE A 172 -0.63 -14.88 20.33
C PHE A 172 0.21 -15.16 21.57
N LEU A 173 0.22 -14.24 22.53
CA LEU A 173 0.90 -14.38 23.80
C LEU A 173 0.33 -15.56 24.61
N GLU A 174 -1.00 -15.68 24.69
CA GLU A 174 -1.65 -16.80 25.41
C GLU A 174 -1.37 -18.16 24.76
N LYS A 175 -1.41 -18.19 23.42
CA LYS A 175 -1.28 -19.43 22.66
C LYS A 175 0.16 -19.78 22.28
N ASN A 176 1.14 -19.03 22.81
CA ASN A 176 2.56 -19.19 22.50
C ASN A 176 2.85 -19.19 20.99
N LYS A 177 2.25 -18.23 20.27
CA LYS A 177 2.37 -18.03 18.82
C LYS A 177 3.22 -16.82 18.43
N LEU A 178 3.69 -16.03 19.40
CA LEU A 178 4.55 -14.89 19.13
C LEU A 178 5.83 -15.34 18.42
N ILE A 179 6.29 -14.51 17.49
CA ILE A 179 7.59 -14.67 16.85
C ILE A 179 8.66 -14.21 17.83
N ASP A 180 9.76 -14.98 17.90
CA ASP A 180 10.94 -14.59 18.68
C ASP A 180 11.42 -13.19 18.29
N THR A 181 11.70 -12.36 19.30
CA THR A 181 12.06 -10.96 19.09
C THR A 181 13.30 -10.77 18.22
N ASN A 182 14.29 -11.67 18.30
CA ASN A 182 15.46 -11.58 17.42
C ASN A 182 15.07 -11.91 15.98
N SER A 183 14.24 -12.93 15.75
CA SER A 183 13.72 -13.23 14.41
C SER A 183 12.88 -12.09 13.84
N LEU A 184 12.00 -11.49 14.66
CA LEU A 184 11.15 -10.37 14.26
C LEU A 184 11.97 -9.15 13.83
N THR A 185 13.06 -8.84 14.56
CA THR A 185 13.88 -7.65 14.28
C THR A 185 14.95 -7.85 13.21
N SER A 186 15.44 -9.09 13.02
CA SER A 186 16.53 -9.38 12.07
C SER A 186 16.08 -10.04 10.76
N ASN A 187 14.93 -10.71 10.75
CA ASN A 187 14.43 -11.48 9.60
C ASN A 187 12.90 -11.33 9.44
N PHE A 188 12.40 -10.09 9.55
CA PHE A 188 10.97 -9.79 9.57
C PHE A 188 10.15 -10.51 8.48
N TYR A 189 10.54 -10.37 7.21
CA TYR A 189 9.86 -10.97 6.06
C TYR A 189 10.07 -12.49 5.91
N GLY A 190 10.94 -13.09 6.72
CA GLY A 190 11.11 -14.55 6.78
C GLY A 190 10.15 -15.24 7.75
N ASN A 191 9.35 -14.48 8.49
CA ASN A 191 8.36 -14.99 9.43
C ASN A 191 6.93 -14.94 8.83
N SER A 192 5.94 -15.44 9.58
CA SER A 192 4.53 -15.31 9.21
C SER A 192 4.14 -13.84 9.11
N GLU A 193 3.68 -13.40 7.94
CA GLU A 193 3.22 -12.02 7.69
C GLU A 193 2.16 -11.60 8.71
N MET A 194 1.11 -12.42 8.86
CA MET A 194 0.00 -12.14 9.75
C MET A 194 0.43 -11.96 11.21
N ILE A 195 1.32 -12.82 11.73
CA ILE A 195 1.81 -12.68 13.10
C ILE A 195 2.78 -11.51 13.21
N SER A 196 3.76 -11.40 12.30
CA SER A 196 4.77 -10.35 12.29
C SER A 196 4.16 -8.95 12.29
N TYR A 197 3.15 -8.72 11.45
CA TYR A 197 2.55 -7.41 11.25
C TYR A 197 1.79 -6.98 12.51
N HIS A 198 0.95 -7.84 13.05
CA HIS A 198 0.15 -7.54 14.25
C HIS A 198 1.01 -7.49 15.53
N GLN A 199 2.03 -8.35 15.63
CA GLN A 199 3.01 -8.28 16.71
C GLN A 199 3.74 -6.92 16.70
N SER A 200 4.13 -6.46 15.52
CA SER A 200 4.78 -5.16 15.33
C SER A 200 3.83 -3.99 15.55
N GLY A 201 2.58 -4.11 15.10
CA GLY A 201 1.55 -3.10 15.31
C GLY A 201 1.31 -2.82 16.80
N GLN A 202 1.30 -3.88 17.61
CA GLN A 202 1.18 -3.72 19.06
C GLN A 202 2.42 -3.08 19.69
N ILE A 203 3.63 -3.43 19.25
CA ILE A 203 4.87 -2.78 19.71
C ILE A 203 4.84 -1.29 19.36
N VAL A 204 4.47 -0.95 18.13
CA VAL A 204 4.36 0.45 17.68
C VAL A 204 3.28 1.21 18.43
N ARG A 205 2.11 0.60 18.68
CA ARG A 205 1.07 1.19 19.54
C ARG A 205 1.67 1.58 20.89
N TYR A 206 2.31 0.64 21.58
CA TYR A 206 2.87 0.89 22.90
C TYR A 206 3.89 2.03 22.88
N LEU A 207 4.77 2.05 21.87
CA LEU A 207 5.75 3.13 21.72
C LEU A 207 5.09 4.50 21.48
N LEU A 208 4.06 4.57 20.65
CA LEU A 208 3.38 5.84 20.34
C LEU A 208 2.49 6.35 21.49
N GLU A 209 1.92 5.45 22.29
CA GLU A 209 1.04 5.82 23.40
C GLU A 209 1.80 6.17 24.69
N ASN A 210 2.93 5.51 24.95
CA ASN A 210 3.72 5.72 26.17
C ASN A 210 4.92 6.63 25.98
N TYR A 211 5.36 6.86 24.75
CA TYR A 211 6.46 7.76 24.41
C TYR A 211 6.04 8.77 23.35
N SER A 212 6.98 9.64 22.94
CA SER A 212 6.66 10.70 21.97
C SER A 212 6.82 10.24 20.52
N VAL A 213 6.00 10.79 19.63
CA VAL A 213 6.16 10.66 18.17
C VAL A 213 7.56 11.07 17.71
N LYS A 214 8.19 12.05 18.37
CA LYS A 214 9.56 12.48 18.06
C LYS A 214 10.59 11.38 18.32
N GLN A 215 10.47 10.65 19.42
CA GLN A 215 11.32 9.50 19.71
C GLN A 215 11.06 8.36 18.71
N PHE A 216 9.81 8.16 18.31
CA PHE A 216 9.47 7.18 17.28
C PHE A 216 10.10 7.55 15.92
N GLU A 217 10.00 8.81 15.49
CA GLU A 217 10.64 9.33 14.29
C GLU A 217 12.18 9.21 14.36
N GLU A 218 12.78 9.46 15.52
CA GLU A 218 14.21 9.28 15.70
C GLU A 218 14.61 7.81 15.54
N LEU A 219 13.85 6.87 16.12
CA LEU A 219 14.08 5.44 15.95
C LEU A 219 13.89 5.00 14.49
N TRP A 220 12.87 5.53 13.83
CA TRP A 220 12.62 5.31 12.41
C TRP A 220 13.86 5.64 11.57
N LYS A 221 14.46 6.81 11.81
CA LYS A 221 15.60 7.34 11.05
C LYS A 221 16.94 6.70 11.42
N THR A 222 17.13 6.35 12.69
CA THR A 222 18.45 5.93 13.22
C THR A 222 18.58 4.43 13.47
N GLY A 223 17.46 3.69 13.49
CA GLY A 223 17.45 2.24 13.63
C GLY A 223 17.43 1.71 15.05
N LEU A 224 17.03 0.44 15.19
CA LEU A 224 16.94 -0.29 16.47
C LEU A 224 18.21 -0.29 17.33
N ASN A 225 19.40 -0.14 16.73
CA ASN A 225 20.65 -0.09 17.50
C ASN A 225 20.72 1.14 18.43
N ASN A 226 19.95 2.19 18.14
CA ASN A 226 19.86 3.39 18.97
C ASN A 226 18.70 3.35 19.96
N PHE A 227 17.94 2.25 20.02
CA PHE A 227 16.71 2.16 20.82
C PHE A 227 16.92 2.56 22.29
N GLN A 228 17.92 1.99 22.96
CA GLN A 228 18.18 2.29 24.37
C GLN A 228 18.59 3.75 24.59
N ASN A 229 19.28 4.38 23.64
CA ASN A 229 19.66 5.78 23.75
C ASN A 229 18.43 6.71 23.61
N ILE A 230 17.46 6.32 22.78
CA ILE A 230 16.26 7.12 22.47
C ILE A 230 15.21 6.98 23.59
N TYR A 231 14.99 5.76 24.08
CA TYR A 231 13.93 5.46 25.05
C TYR A 231 14.44 5.37 26.49
N GLY A 232 15.75 5.32 26.71
CA GLY A 232 16.36 5.12 28.03
C GLY A 232 16.31 3.68 28.53
N GLU A 233 15.65 2.79 27.79
CA GLU A 233 15.36 1.42 28.20
C GLU A 233 15.74 0.40 27.12
N LYS A 234 15.99 -0.84 27.55
CA LYS A 234 16.29 -1.92 26.61
C LYS A 234 15.02 -2.34 25.91
N PHE A 235 15.13 -2.68 24.63
CA PHE A 235 13.99 -3.12 23.82
C PHE A 235 13.19 -4.26 24.48
N LEU A 236 13.88 -5.30 24.96
CA LEU A 236 13.21 -6.43 25.63
C LEU A 236 12.50 -6.05 26.92
N SER A 237 13.00 -5.06 27.67
CA SER A 237 12.33 -4.58 28.88
C SER A 237 11.00 -3.89 28.54
N ILE A 238 10.96 -3.09 27.48
CA ILE A 238 9.73 -2.48 26.98
C ILE A 238 8.73 -3.54 26.48
N ILE A 239 9.22 -4.63 25.85
CA ILE A 239 8.34 -5.75 25.48
C ILE A 239 7.73 -6.39 26.72
N ASP A 240 8.52 -6.69 27.75
CA ASP A 240 8.02 -7.28 29.00
C ASP A 240 6.98 -6.37 29.69
N GLU A 241 7.23 -5.06 29.73
CA GLU A 241 6.28 -4.09 30.29
C GLU A 241 4.98 -4.02 29.50
N MET A 242 5.07 -3.95 28.17
CA MET A 242 3.92 -3.97 27.26
C MET A 242 3.08 -5.25 27.43
N GLU A 243 3.72 -6.40 27.56
CA GLU A 243 3.02 -7.67 27.78
C GLU A 243 2.30 -7.70 29.13
N ASN A 244 2.91 -7.15 30.18
CA ASN A 244 2.28 -7.03 31.49
C ASN A 244 1.08 -6.07 31.47
N GLU A 245 1.21 -4.92 30.81
CA GLU A 245 0.09 -3.99 30.56
C GLU A 245 -1.05 -4.70 29.83
N LEU A 246 -0.74 -5.41 28.74
CA LEU A 246 -1.73 -6.13 27.94
C LEU A 246 -2.50 -7.16 28.76
N ARG A 247 -1.82 -7.95 29.61
CA ARG A 247 -2.49 -8.93 30.46
C ARG A 247 -3.44 -8.29 31.47
N SER A 248 -3.14 -7.07 31.92
CA SER A 248 -4.01 -6.30 32.80
C SER A 248 -5.21 -5.71 32.06
N ASN A 249 -4.99 -5.16 30.86
CA ASN A 249 -6.03 -4.45 30.10
C ASN A 249 -6.95 -5.39 29.31
N TYR A 250 -6.43 -6.55 28.90
CA TYR A 250 -7.15 -7.60 28.18
C TYR A 250 -7.05 -8.92 28.96
N PRO A 251 -7.78 -9.03 30.10
CA PRO A 251 -7.74 -10.23 30.94
C PRO A 251 -8.33 -11.44 30.19
N ASP A 252 -9.37 -11.22 29.39
CA ASP A 252 -9.98 -12.22 28.54
C ASP A 252 -9.30 -12.28 27.17
N VAL A 253 -9.15 -13.50 26.66
CA VAL A 253 -8.52 -13.75 25.36
C VAL A 253 -9.60 -14.00 24.32
N ILE A 254 -9.51 -13.32 23.18
CA ILE A 254 -10.46 -13.48 22.08
C ILE A 254 -10.52 -14.94 21.57
N GLU A 255 -11.70 -15.33 21.07
CA GLU A 255 -11.86 -16.56 20.32
C GLU A 255 -11.56 -16.31 18.84
N LEU A 256 -10.30 -16.49 18.45
CA LEU A 256 -9.84 -16.29 17.08
C LEU A 256 -9.91 -17.58 16.26
N ASP A 257 -10.61 -17.56 15.13
CA ASP A 257 -10.41 -18.55 14.06
C ASP A 257 -9.03 -18.31 13.43
N PHE A 258 -8.04 -19.08 13.90
CA PHE A 258 -6.66 -18.87 13.54
C PHE A 258 -6.39 -19.20 12.07
N ASP A 259 -7.05 -20.21 11.50
CA ASP A 259 -6.81 -20.60 10.12
C ASP A 259 -7.36 -19.53 9.17
N LEU A 260 -8.57 -19.02 9.46
CA LEU A 260 -9.13 -17.88 8.70
C LEU A 260 -8.27 -16.62 8.85
N PHE A 261 -7.79 -16.32 10.06
CA PHE A 261 -6.87 -15.19 10.29
C PHE A 261 -5.61 -15.30 9.43
N MET A 262 -5.06 -16.50 9.27
CA MET A 262 -3.85 -16.71 8.47
C MET A 262 -4.05 -16.50 6.96
N GLU A 263 -5.30 -16.47 6.48
CA GLU A 263 -5.63 -16.12 5.09
C GLU A 263 -5.58 -14.61 4.81
N GLY A 264 -5.66 -13.79 5.87
CA GLY A 264 -5.61 -12.33 5.79
C GLY A 264 -6.70 -11.63 6.60
N CYS A 265 -6.61 -10.30 6.66
CA CYS A 265 -7.68 -9.46 7.18
C CYS A 265 -8.69 -9.18 6.05
N THR A 266 -9.97 -9.35 6.34
CA THR A 266 -11.08 -8.98 5.45
C THR A 266 -11.68 -7.64 5.80
#